data_AF-A0A2K5R242-F1
#
_entry.id   AF-A0A2K5R242-F1
#
_cell.length_a   1.000
_cell.length_b   1.000
_cell.length_c   1.000
_cell.angle_alpha   90.00
_cell.angle_beta   90.00
_cell.angle_gamma   90.00
#
_symmetry.space_group_name_H-M   'P 1'
#
loop_
_entity.id
_entity.type
_entity.pdbx_description
1 polymer ?
#
loop_
_entity_poly.entity_id
_entity_poly.type
_entity_poly.pdbx_seq_one_letter_code
_entity_poly.pdbx_strand_id
1 'polypeptide(L)'
;MQSTANYLWHTDDLLGQGATASVYKARNKKSGELVAVKVFNTVSYLRPREVQVREFEVLRKLNHQNIVRLFAVEETGGGRQKVLVMEYCSSGSLLSVLESPENAFGLPEDEFLVVLRCVGEPLPSPRLTPDNHSI
;
A
#
# COMPACT_ATOMS: atom_id res chain seq x y z
N MET A 1 3.95 9.45 18.72
CA MET A 1 3.25 8.16 18.51
C MET A 1 1.84 8.45 18.01
N GLN A 2 1.39 7.77 16.96
CA GLN A 2 0.05 7.92 16.37
C GLN A 2 -0.68 6.57 16.38
N SER A 3 -2.01 6.60 16.27
CA SER A 3 -2.80 5.37 16.22
C SER A 3 -4.18 5.56 15.58
N THR A 4 -4.73 4.44 15.13
CA THR A 4 -6.15 4.26 14.80
C THR A 4 -6.82 3.36 15.83
N ALA A 5 -8.05 2.91 15.58
CA ALA A 5 -8.73 1.94 16.44
C ALA A 5 -7.87 0.68 16.66
N ASN A 6 -7.32 0.09 15.60
CA ASN A 6 -6.63 -1.21 15.68
C ASN A 6 -5.12 -1.16 15.46
N TYR A 7 -4.53 -0.04 15.03
CA TYR A 7 -3.10 0.02 14.66
C TYR A 7 -2.38 1.16 15.37
N LEU A 8 -1.08 0.98 15.61
CA LEU A 8 -0.20 1.97 16.23
C LEU A 8 1.12 2.10 15.47
N TRP A 9 1.69 3.31 15.41
CA TRP A 9 3.00 3.56 14.78
C TRP A 9 3.72 4.75 15.42
N HIS A 10 5.03 4.79 15.24
CA HIS A 10 5.86 5.95 15.56
C HIS A 10 6.14 6.76 14.28
N THR A 11 6.29 8.07 14.43
CA THR A 11 6.63 8.96 13.32
C THR A 11 8.07 8.78 12.83
N ASP A 12 8.92 8.18 13.67
CA ASP A 12 10.32 7.90 13.35
C ASP A 12 10.46 6.61 12.52
N ASP A 13 9.44 5.75 12.52
CA ASP A 13 9.40 4.51 11.74
C ASP A 13 8.95 4.75 10.29
N LEU A 14 9.51 5.76 9.63
CA LEU A 14 9.17 6.13 8.25
C LEU A 14 9.71 5.08 7.26
N LEU A 15 8.83 4.55 6.42
CA LEU A 15 9.17 3.63 5.33
C LEU A 15 9.29 4.34 3.98
N GLY A 16 8.54 5.42 3.79
CA GLY A 16 8.59 6.20 2.56
C GLY A 16 7.75 7.46 2.65
N GLN A 17 8.17 8.50 1.92
CA GLN A 17 7.51 9.80 1.90
C GLN A 17 7.30 10.24 0.46
N GLY A 18 6.07 10.64 0.15
CA GLY A 18 5.70 11.22 -1.13
C GLY A 18 4.97 12.55 -0.96
N ALA A 19 4.62 13.18 -2.08
CA ALA A 19 3.96 14.49 -2.10
C ALA A 19 2.60 14.51 -1.38
N THR A 20 1.87 13.38 -1.38
CA THR A 20 0.49 13.30 -0.86
C THR A 20 0.35 12.46 0.41
N ALA A 21 1.37 11.72 0.81
CA ALA A 21 1.29 10.80 1.93
C ALA A 21 2.68 10.42 2.47
N SER A 22 2.69 9.95 3.71
CA SER A 22 3.83 9.28 4.33
C SER A 22 3.42 7.86 4.73
N VAL A 23 4.31 6.90 4.59
CA VAL A 23 4.09 5.50 4.92
C VAL A 23 4.97 5.14 6.11
N TYR A 24 4.37 4.58 7.15
CA TYR A 24 5.06 4.22 8.38
C TYR A 24 4.96 2.72 8.64
N LYS A 25 5.99 2.16 9.28
CA LYS A 25 5.89 0.84 9.88
C LYS A 25 4.99 0.93 11.10
N ALA A 26 4.07 0.00 11.20
CA ALA A 26 3.06 -0.01 12.23
C ALA A 26 2.85 -1.43 12.76
N ARG A 27 2.06 -1.54 13.82
CA ARG A 27 1.71 -2.81 14.44
C ARG A 27 0.20 -2.89 14.68
N ASN A 28 -0.37 -4.06 14.43
CA ASN A 28 -1.72 -4.40 14.88
C ASN A 28 -1.72 -4.50 16.41
N LYS A 29 -2.60 -3.76 17.08
CA LYS A 29 -2.72 -3.69 18.55
C LYS A 29 -3.11 -5.02 19.19
N LYS A 30 -3.85 -5.88 18.47
CA LYS A 30 -4.35 -7.16 18.97
C LYS A 30 -3.40 -8.31 18.64
N SER A 31 -3.04 -8.48 17.38
CA SER A 31 -2.21 -9.61 16.95
C SER A 31 -0.71 -9.37 17.11
N GLY A 32 -0.29 -8.10 17.21
CA GLY A 32 1.13 -7.75 17.18
C GLY A 32 1.76 -7.84 15.79
N GLU A 33 0.99 -8.17 14.75
CA GLU A 33 1.48 -8.27 13.37
C GLU A 33 1.99 -6.93 12.83
N LEU A 34 3.09 -6.97 12.06
CA LEU A 34 3.66 -5.79 11.42
C LEU A 34 2.88 -5.45 10.15
N VAL A 35 2.58 -4.16 9.98
CA VAL A 35 1.86 -3.63 8.82
C VAL A 35 2.47 -2.31 8.36
N ALA A 36 2.16 -1.89 7.14
CA ALA A 36 2.49 -0.56 6.65
C ALA A 36 1.24 0.34 6.72
N VAL A 37 1.37 1.54 7.27
CA VAL A 37 0.27 2.51 7.35
C VAL A 37 0.58 3.72 6.49
N LYS A 38 -0.21 3.94 5.45
CA LYS A 38 -0.14 5.14 4.60
C LYS A 38 -1.06 6.23 5.15
N VAL A 39 -0.45 7.33 5.56
CA VAL A 39 -1.09 8.50 6.17
C VAL A 39 -1.09 9.66 5.17
N PHE A 40 -2.28 10.08 4.76
CA PHE A 40 -2.50 11.13 3.76
C PHE A 40 -2.33 12.53 4.33
N ASN A 41 -1.48 13.38 3.77
CA ASN A 41 -1.22 14.72 4.31
C ASN A 41 -2.34 15.74 3.99
N THR A 42 -2.31 16.93 4.56
CA THR A 42 -3.36 17.96 4.35
C THR A 42 -3.52 18.34 2.87
N VAL A 43 -2.44 18.30 2.08
CA VAL A 43 -2.44 18.58 0.64
C VAL A 43 -3.28 17.57 -0.12
N SER A 44 -3.35 16.31 0.32
CA SER A 44 -4.17 15.29 -0.35
C SER A 44 -5.67 15.60 -0.29
N TYR A 45 -6.12 16.29 0.77
CA TYR A 45 -7.53 16.66 0.96
C TYR A 45 -7.95 17.86 0.09
N LEU A 46 -6.98 18.62 -0.42
CA LEU A 46 -7.22 19.71 -1.37
C LEU A 46 -7.49 19.19 -2.80
N ARG A 47 -7.21 17.90 -3.06
CA ARG A 47 -7.47 17.28 -4.36
C ARG A 47 -8.97 17.08 -4.58
N PRO A 48 -9.45 17.05 -5.84
CA PRO A 48 -10.84 16.71 -6.14
C PRO A 48 -11.26 15.40 -5.47
N ARG A 49 -12.49 15.35 -4.94
CA ARG A 49 -13.03 14.18 -4.23
C ARG A 49 -12.93 12.90 -5.06
N GLU A 50 -13.13 12.99 -6.37
CA GLU A 50 -13.03 11.87 -7.31
C GLU A 50 -11.62 11.24 -7.32
N VAL A 51 -10.57 12.07 -7.27
CA VAL A 51 -9.17 11.60 -7.22
C VAL A 51 -8.89 10.89 -5.90
N GLN A 52 -9.41 11.43 -4.79
CA GLN A 52 -9.28 10.79 -3.48
C GLN A 52 -10.01 9.44 -3.47
N VAL A 53 -11.26 9.40 -3.93
CA VAL A 53 -12.09 8.18 -3.96
C VAL A 53 -11.48 7.10 -4.85
N ARG A 54 -10.91 7.48 -6.01
CA ARG A 54 -10.28 6.53 -6.93
C ARG A 54 -9.14 5.74 -6.28
N GLU A 55 -8.30 6.39 -5.47
CA GLU A 55 -7.22 5.69 -4.76
C GLU A 55 -7.76 4.62 -3.79
N PHE A 56 -8.87 4.90 -3.09
CA PHE A 56 -9.50 3.93 -2.20
C PHE A 56 -10.20 2.79 -2.97
N GLU A 57 -10.95 3.12 -4.02
CA GLU A 57 -11.72 2.12 -4.76
C GLU A 57 -10.84 1.15 -5.54
N VAL A 58 -9.75 1.63 -6.13
CA VAL A 58 -8.81 0.77 -6.85
C VAL A 58 -8.17 -0.22 -5.88
N LEU A 59 -7.60 0.25 -4.77
CA LEU A 59 -6.91 -0.62 -3.82
C LEU A 59 -7.85 -1.64 -3.15
N ARG A 60 -9.14 -1.33 -2.99
CA ARG A 60 -10.13 -2.28 -2.45
C ARG A 60 -10.50 -3.40 -3.43
N LYS A 61 -10.36 -3.18 -4.74
CA LYS A 61 -10.72 -4.15 -5.78
C LYS A 61 -9.55 -5.06 -6.18
N LEU A 62 -8.33 -4.69 -5.79
CA LEU A 62 -7.11 -5.43 -6.12
C LEU A 62 -6.84 -6.51 -5.05
N ASN A 63 -6.79 -7.76 -5.50
CA ASN A 63 -6.35 -8.90 -4.70
C ASN A 63 -5.54 -9.83 -5.60
N HIS A 64 -4.21 -9.67 -5.58
CA HIS A 64 -3.28 -10.42 -6.42
C HIS A 64 -1.96 -10.61 -5.69
N GLN A 65 -1.25 -11.72 -5.94
CA GLN A 65 0.01 -12.03 -5.24
C GLN A 65 1.10 -10.98 -5.48
N ASN A 66 1.11 -10.32 -6.64
CA ASN A 66 2.09 -9.28 -6.99
C ASN A 66 1.62 -7.85 -6.65
N ILE A 67 0.52 -7.70 -5.90
CA ILE A 67 0.02 -6.40 -5.43
C ILE A 67 0.03 -6.39 -3.91
N VAL A 68 0.68 -5.37 -3.33
CA VAL A 68 0.67 -5.12 -1.88
C VAL A 68 -0.77 -5.11 -1.37
N ARG A 69 -1.07 -6.02 -0.45
CA ARG A 69 -2.44 -6.22 0.02
C ARG A 69 -2.91 -5.05 0.88
N LEU A 70 -4.13 -4.58 0.62
CA LEU A 70 -4.86 -3.69 1.52
C LEU A 70 -5.61 -4.51 2.58
N PHE A 71 -5.33 -4.29 3.85
CA PHE A 71 -6.04 -4.94 4.96
C PHE A 71 -7.26 -4.14 5.40
N ALA A 72 -7.12 -2.84 5.58
CA ALA A 72 -8.18 -1.99 6.10
C ALA A 72 -8.00 -0.53 5.71
N VAL A 73 -9.10 0.22 5.81
CA VAL A 73 -9.11 1.68 5.81
C VAL A 73 -9.62 2.11 7.17
N GLU A 74 -8.81 2.85 7.91
CA GLU A 74 -9.18 3.34 9.25
C GLU A 74 -9.01 4.85 9.34
N GLU A 75 -9.49 5.43 10.43
CA GLU A 75 -9.30 6.84 10.75
C GLU A 75 -8.41 6.97 11.99
N THR A 76 -7.57 8.00 12.00
CA THR A 76 -6.77 8.34 13.18
C THR A 76 -7.67 8.74 14.35
N GLY A 77 -7.18 8.62 15.59
CA GLY A 77 -7.97 8.87 16.81
C GLY A 77 -8.64 10.25 16.92
N GLY A 78 -8.31 11.21 16.06
CA GLY A 78 -9.00 12.50 15.95
C GLY A 78 -10.12 12.56 14.89
N GLY A 79 -10.44 11.45 14.20
CA GLY A 79 -11.47 11.35 13.14
C GLY A 79 -11.21 12.20 11.89
N ARG A 80 -10.06 12.88 11.81
CA ARG A 80 -9.77 13.87 10.76
C ARG A 80 -9.02 13.30 9.57
N GLN A 81 -8.39 12.14 9.72
CA GLN A 81 -7.45 11.64 8.72
C GLN A 81 -7.65 10.15 8.46
N LYS A 82 -7.99 9.82 7.22
CA LYS A 82 -8.03 8.43 6.75
C LYS A 82 -6.62 7.89 6.57
N VAL A 83 -6.45 6.62 6.86
CA VAL A 83 -5.20 5.88 6.62
C VAL A 83 -5.49 4.56 5.93
N LEU A 84 -4.54 4.11 5.12
CA LEU A 84 -4.58 2.78 4.51
C LEU A 84 -3.66 1.86 5.29
N VAL A 85 -4.19 0.73 5.72
CA VAL A 85 -3.42 -0.32 6.38
C VAL A 85 -3.12 -1.40 5.36
N MET A 86 -1.85 -1.64 5.12
CA MET A 86 -1.34 -2.47 4.04
C MET A 86 -0.34 -3.50 4.56
N GLU A 87 -0.09 -4.50 3.74
CA GLU A 87 1.01 -5.45 3.93
C GLU A 87 2.36 -4.72 4.13
N TYR A 88 3.16 -5.22 5.07
CA TYR A 88 4.51 -4.74 5.31
C TYR A 88 5.52 -5.62 4.56
N CYS A 89 6.15 -5.07 3.53
CA CYS A 89 7.22 -5.74 2.80
C CYS A 89 8.57 -5.48 3.50
N SER A 90 9.02 -6.44 4.32
CA SER A 90 10.25 -6.30 5.12
C SER A 90 11.52 -6.14 4.29
N SER A 91 11.55 -6.68 3.07
CA SER A 91 12.72 -6.63 2.18
C SER A 91 12.83 -5.33 1.38
N GLY A 92 11.94 -4.36 1.61
CA GLY A 92 11.98 -3.07 0.94
C GLY A 92 11.47 -3.12 -0.51
N SER A 93 12.06 -2.28 -1.35
CA SER A 93 11.63 -2.08 -2.74
C SER A 93 12.66 -2.59 -3.74
N LEU A 94 12.24 -2.83 -4.99
CA LEU A 94 13.17 -3.19 -6.06
C LEU A 94 14.25 -2.11 -6.28
N LEU A 95 13.93 -0.84 -6.05
CA LEU A 95 14.92 0.25 -6.11
C LEU A 95 16.06 0.00 -5.13
N SER A 96 15.75 -0.38 -3.89
CA SER A 96 16.75 -0.68 -2.86
C SER A 96 17.64 -1.87 -3.25
N VAL A 97 17.09 -2.85 -3.98
CA VAL A 97 17.87 -3.98 -4.52
C VAL A 97 18.81 -3.50 -5.63
N LEU A 98 18.34 -2.64 -6.53
CA LEU A 98 19.13 -2.09 -7.64
C LEU A 98 20.22 -1.11 -7.17
N GLU A 99 20.04 -0.46 -6.02
CA GLU A 99 21.05 0.42 -5.41
C GLU A 99 22.20 -0.36 -4.74
N SER A 100 22.05 -1.68 -4.56
CA SER A 100 23.11 -2.54 -4.02
C SER A 100 24.30 -2.59 -4.99
N PRO A 101 25.56 -2.43 -4.52
CA PRO A 101 26.75 -2.49 -5.38
C PRO A 101 26.88 -3.80 -6.17
N GLU A 102 26.33 -4.90 -5.66
CA GLU A 102 26.33 -6.20 -6.35
C GLU A 102 25.51 -6.19 -7.64
N ASN A 103 24.53 -5.28 -7.74
CA ASN A 103 23.63 -5.11 -8.88
C ASN A 103 23.98 -3.88 -9.73
N ALA A 104 25.20 -3.32 -9.58
CA ALA A 104 25.63 -2.11 -10.29
C ALA A 104 25.58 -2.25 -11.83
N PHE A 105 25.66 -3.49 -12.35
CA PHE A 105 25.57 -3.79 -13.77
C PHE A 105 24.28 -4.54 -14.16
N GLY A 106 23.27 -4.50 -13.29
CA GLY A 106 22.01 -5.19 -13.47
C GLY A 106 21.85 -6.38 -12.51
N LEU A 107 20.63 -6.91 -12.49
CA LEU A 107 20.28 -8.08 -11.69
C LEU A 107 20.81 -9.35 -12.35
N PRO A 108 21.12 -10.39 -11.55
CA PRO A 108 21.23 -11.76 -12.03
C PRO A 108 20.01 -12.18 -12.87
N GLU A 109 20.22 -13.05 -13.87
CA GLU A 109 19.17 -13.43 -14.82
C GLU A 109 17.96 -14.06 -14.15
N ASP A 110 18.17 -14.91 -13.15
CA ASP A 110 17.12 -15.56 -12.38
C ASP A 110 16.25 -14.56 -11.60
N GLU A 111 16.87 -13.60 -10.91
CA GLU A 111 16.17 -12.51 -10.22
C GLU A 111 15.44 -11.59 -11.21
N PHE A 112 16.06 -11.28 -12.35
CA PHE A 112 15.42 -10.50 -13.40
C PHE A 112 14.16 -11.18 -13.97
N LEU A 113 14.20 -12.50 -14.19
CA LEU A 113 13.05 -13.27 -14.64
C LEU A 113 11.91 -13.29 -13.62
N VAL A 114 12.23 -13.29 -12.31
CA VAL A 114 11.22 -13.14 -11.25
C VAL A 114 10.54 -11.78 -11.37
N VAL A 115 11.30 -10.70 -11.49
CA VAL A 115 10.75 -9.34 -11.68
C VAL A 115 9.86 -9.28 -12.93
N LEU A 116 10.35 -9.82 -14.06
CA LEU A 116 9.62 -9.82 -15.32
C LEU A 116 8.28 -10.56 -15.21
N ARG A 117 8.28 -11.73 -14.56
CA ARG A 117 7.05 -12.49 -14.34
C ARG A 117 6.08 -11.72 -13.43
N CYS A 118 6.56 -11.19 -12.32
CA CYS A 118 5.69 -10.50 -11.35
C CYS A 118 5.05 -9.23 -11.93
N VAL A 119 5.79 -8.47 -12.74
CA VAL A 119 5.29 -7.23 -13.38
C VAL A 119 4.47 -7.52 -14.64
N GLY A 120 4.82 -8.57 -15.39
CA GLY A 120 4.16 -8.95 -16.63
C GLY A 120 2.86 -9.73 -16.45
N GLU A 121 2.62 -10.31 -15.27
CA GLU A 121 1.38 -11.04 -14.98
C GLU A 121 0.14 -10.09 -15.06
N PRO A 122 -0.87 -10.43 -15.89
CA PRO A 122 -2.08 -9.63 -16.00
C PRO A 122 -2.80 -9.55 -14.66
N LEU A 123 -3.24 -8.36 -14.29
CA LEU A 123 -4.08 -8.20 -13.10
C LEU A 123 -5.43 -8.89 -13.32
N PRO A 124 -5.99 -9.55 -12.29
CA PRO A 124 -7.32 -10.14 -12.40
C PRO A 124 -8.31 -9.03 -12.77
N SER A 125 -9.06 -9.24 -13.85
CA SER A 125 -10.11 -8.31 -14.24
C SER A 125 -11.10 -8.17 -13.09
N PRO A 126 -11.54 -6.94 -12.74
CA PRO A 126 -12.62 -6.79 -11.77
C PRO A 126 -13.81 -7.56 -12.32
N ARG A 127 -14.26 -8.60 -11.60
CA ARG A 127 -15.47 -9.33 -11.97
C ARG A 127 -16.59 -8.28 -12.02
N LEU A 128 -17.05 -7.94 -13.23
CA LEU A 128 -18.34 -7.33 -13.42
C LEU A 128 -19.34 -8.35 -12.87
N THR A 129 -19.90 -8.07 -11.70
CA THR A 129 -21.11 -8.76 -11.28
C THR A 129 -22.13 -8.53 -12.39
N PRO A 130 -22.78 -9.57 -12.94
CA PRO A 130 -23.88 -9.35 -13.86
C PRO A 130 -24.91 -8.49 -13.12
N ASP A 131 -25.27 -7.35 -13.70
CA ASP A 131 -26.37 -6.54 -13.21
C ASP A 131 -27.61 -7.43 -13.21
N ASN A 132 -28.06 -7.77 -12.00
CA ASN A 132 -29.31 -8.46 -11.77
C ASN A 132 -30.45 -7.44 -11.98
N HIS A 133 -30.63 -6.97 -13.21
CA HIS A 133 -31.84 -6.28 -13.61
C HIS A 133 -32.90 -7.33 -13.92
N SER A 134 -33.54 -7.80 -12.84
CA SER A 134 -34.89 -8.33 -12.92
C SER A 134 -35.86 -7.16 -12.93
N ILE A 135 -36.41 -6.84 -14.11
CA ILE A 135 -37.81 -6.39 -14.30
C ILE A 135 -38.31 -7.04 -15.59
#